data_AF-A0A2V4HP64-F1
#
_entry.id   AF-A0A2V4HP64-F1
#
_cell.length_a   1.000
_cell.length_b   1.000
_cell.length_c   1.000
_cell.angle_alpha   90.00
_cell.angle_beta   90.00
_cell.angle_gamma   90.00
#
_symmetry.space_group_name_H-M   'P 1'
#
loop_
_entity.id
_entity.type
_entity.pdbx_description
1 polymer ?
#
loop_
_entity_poly.entity_id
_entity_poly.type
_entity_poly.pdbx_seq_one_letter_code
_entity_poly.pdbx_strand_id
1 'polypeptide(L)' 'MPTQSDLHYRFQPLASKTLFEVVSFTLDEALSTPFRLVVELVSYTENADFAHLLDKPALFTILRGQRPVRYVHGLVSA' A
#
# COMPACT_ATOMS: atom_id res chain seq x y z
N MET A 1 10.10 22.46 15.07
CA MET A 1 8.74 22.06 14.67
C MET A 1 8.85 20.83 13.78
N PRO A 2 8.01 19.80 13.93
CA PRO A 2 7.99 18.72 12.96
C PRO A 2 7.52 19.28 11.60
N THR A 3 8.36 19.20 10.58
CA THR A 3 7.97 19.50 9.21
C THR A 3 7.36 18.24 8.62
N GLN A 4 6.10 18.33 8.18
CA GLN A 4 5.48 17.26 7.41
C GLN A 4 6.33 16.97 6.17
N SER A 5 6.67 15.71 5.94
CA SER A 5 7.38 15.30 4.72
C SER A 5 6.48 15.51 3.50
N ASP A 6 7.07 15.90 2.37
CA ASP A 6 6.40 15.94 1.06
C ASP A 6 6.21 14.52 0.46
N LEU A 7 6.01 13.52 1.33
CA LEU A 7 5.81 12.13 0.93
C LEU A 7 4.33 11.79 0.98
N HIS A 8 3.86 11.12 -0.06
CA HIS A 8 2.52 10.55 -0.12
C HIS A 8 2.63 9.04 -0.38
N TYR A 9 1.64 8.30 0.10
CA TYR A 9 1.60 6.85 0.00
C TYR A 9 0.28 6.44 -0.61
N ARG A 10 0.33 5.54 -1.59
CA ARG A 10 -0.87 5.07 -2.28
C ARG A 10 -0.88 3.56 -2.35
N PHE A 11 -1.99 2.96 -1.98
CA PHE A 11 -2.26 1.53 -2.13
C PHE A 11 -3.31 1.33 -3.22
N GLN A 12 -3.00 0.47 -4.19
CA GLN A 12 -3.86 0.17 -5.33
C GLN A 12 -4.06 -1.33 -5.46
N PRO A 13 -5.21 -1.88 -5.03
CA PRO A 13 -5.55 -3.26 -5.33
C PRO A 13 -5.88 -3.38 -6.82
N LEU A 14 -5.20 -4.25 -7.57
CA LEU A 14 -5.38 -4.32 -9.02
C LEU A 14 -6.65 -5.10 -9.43
N ALA A 15 -7.22 -5.86 -8.49
CA ALA A 15 -8.44 -6.64 -8.68
C ALA A 15 -9.71 -5.95 -8.15
N SER A 16 -9.59 -4.76 -7.54
CA SER A 16 -10.71 -4.06 -6.92
C SER A 16 -10.70 -2.56 -7.27
N LYS A 17 -11.87 -1.94 -7.25
CA LYS A 17 -12.03 -0.48 -7.40
C LYS A 17 -12.18 0.23 -6.04
N THR A 18 -12.15 -0.52 -4.94
CA THR A 18 -12.25 0.05 -3.59
C THR A 18 -11.07 0.97 -3.33
N LEU A 19 -11.36 2.17 -2.83
CA LEU A 19 -10.37 3.17 -2.49
C LEU A 19 -9.97 3.01 -1.02
N PHE A 20 -8.67 3.04 -0.79
CA PHE A 20 -8.06 2.97 0.53
C PHE A 20 -7.07 4.10 0.71
N GLU A 21 -7.07 4.69 1.90
CA GLU A 21 -6.02 5.59 2.37
C GLU A 21 -5.02 4.82 3.23
N VAL A 22 -3.75 5.16 3.11
CA VAL A 22 -2.66 4.54 3.86
C VAL A 22 -2.44 5.31 5.16
N VAL A 23 -2.59 4.63 6.29
CA VAL A 23 -2.35 5.20 7.63
C VAL A 23 -0.89 5.01 8.01
N SER A 24 -0.37 3.80 7.86
CA SER A 24 1.01 3.46 8.18
C SER A 24 1.47 2.25 7.33
N PHE A 25 2.79 2.02 7.27
CA PHE A 25 3.33 0.82 6.68
C PHE A 25 4.73 0.48 7.23
N THR A 26 5.09 -0.80 7.13
CA THR A 26 6.44 -1.30 7.37
C THR A 26 6.85 -2.20 6.20
N LEU A 27 8.05 -1.98 5.67
CA LEU A 27 8.62 -2.77 4.58
C LEU A 27 9.90 -3.46 5.05
N ASP A 28 9.86 -4.79 5.15
CA ASP A 28 10.99 -5.64 5.46
C ASP A 28 11.51 -6.31 4.18
N GLU A 29 12.78 -6.07 3.82
CA GLU A 29 13.41 -6.59 2.61
C GLU A 29 14.87 -6.99 2.86
N ALA A 30 15.27 -8.11 2.28
CA ALA A 30 16.66 -8.56 2.26
C ALA A 30 16.99 -9.31 0.95
N LEU A 31 18.28 -9.52 0.70
CA LEU A 31 18.73 -10.21 -0.50
C LEU A 31 18.30 -11.68 -0.48
N SER A 32 17.76 -12.16 -1.61
CA SER A 32 17.34 -13.55 -1.81
C SER A 32 16.28 -14.05 -0.83
N THR A 33 15.50 -13.14 -0.22
CA THR A 33 14.34 -13.45 0.61
C THR A 33 13.09 -12.78 0.04
N PRO A 34 11.89 -13.37 0.19
CA PRO A 34 10.66 -12.63 -0.05
C PRO A 34 10.60 -11.38 0.81
N PHE A 35 10.11 -10.29 0.26
CA PHE A 35 9.82 -9.09 1.04
C PHE A 35 8.50 -9.26 1.80
N ARG A 36 8.32 -8.42 2.83
CA ARG A 36 7.04 -8.27 3.50
C ARG A 36 6.70 -6.80 3.64
N LEU A 37 5.57 -6.42 3.05
CA LEU A 37 4.98 -5.10 3.20
C LEU A 37 3.71 -5.24 4.04
N VAL A 38 3.72 -4.70 5.26
CA VAL A 38 2.54 -4.58 6.12
C VAL A 38 2.00 -3.17 5.97
N VAL A 39 0.72 -3.03 5.66
CA VAL A 39 0.07 -1.72 5.45
C VAL A 39 -1.18 -1.64 6.30
N GLU A 40 -1.33 -0.55 7.04
CA GLU A 40 -2.58 -0.20 7.71
C GLU A 40 -3.40 0.71 6.79
N LEU A 41 -4.62 0.27 6.49
CA LEU A 41 -5.50 0.92 5.53
C LEU A 41 -6.80 1.36 6.21
N VAL A 42 -7.35 2.47 5.72
CA VAL A 42 -8.71 2.91 6.04
C VAL A 42 -9.49 3.14 4.74
N SER A 43 -10.80 2.87 4.75
CA SER A 43 -11.69 3.19 3.64
C SER A 43 -12.89 3.97 4.14
N TYR A 44 -13.41 4.85 3.29
CA TYR A 44 -14.71 5.50 3.50
C TYR A 44 -15.89 4.60 3.09
N THR A 45 -15.61 3.41 2.56
CA THR A 45 -16.65 2.45 2.15
C THR A 45 -17.07 1.60 3.35
N GLU A 46 -18.34 1.67 3.75
CA GLU A 46 -18.86 0.97 4.95
C GLU A 46 -18.68 -0.55 4.90
N ASN A 47 -18.61 -1.16 3.71
CA ASN A 47 -18.41 -2.58 3.49
C ASN A 47 -17.25 -2.86 2.54
N ALA A 48 -16.08 -2.25 2.79
CA ALA A 48 -14.87 -2.60 2.04
C ALA A 48 -14.57 -4.10 2.23
N ASP A 49 -14.80 -4.90 1.19
CA ASP A 49 -14.55 -6.33 1.23
C ASP A 49 -13.06 -6.62 1.04
N PHE A 50 -12.35 -6.74 2.16
CA PHE A 50 -10.94 -7.11 2.18
C PHE A 50 -10.69 -8.56 1.75
N ALA A 51 -11.67 -9.46 1.87
CA ALA A 51 -11.51 -10.85 1.47
C ALA A 51 -11.31 -10.95 -0.05
N HIS A 52 -11.90 -10.05 -0.84
CA HIS A 52 -11.66 -9.96 -2.28
C HIS A 52 -10.24 -9.50 -2.67
N LEU A 53 -9.45 -8.99 -1.72
CA LEU A 53 -8.06 -8.61 -1.96
C LEU A 53 -7.10 -9.79 -1.82
N LEU A 54 -7.46 -10.83 -1.07
CA LEU A 54 -6.60 -11.97 -0.79
C LEU A 54 -6.19 -12.68 -2.09
N ASP A 55 -4.90 -13.03 -2.18
CA ASP A 55 -4.27 -13.65 -3.35
C ASP A 55 -4.36 -12.81 -4.63
N LYS A 56 -4.71 -11.52 -4.52
CA LYS A 56 -4.73 -10.59 -5.65
C LYS A 56 -3.48 -9.71 -5.65
N PRO A 57 -3.01 -9.30 -6.84
CA PRO A 57 -1.90 -8.37 -6.93
C PRO A 57 -2.32 -6.97 -6.47
N ALA A 58 -1.40 -6.30 -5.80
CA ALA A 58 -1.54 -4.92 -5.37
C ALA A 58 -0.25 -4.14 -5.64
N LEU A 59 -0.41 -2.84 -5.85
CA LEU A 59 0.68 -1.89 -6.04
C LEU A 59 0.67 -0.88 -4.90
N PHE A 60 1.78 -0.83 -4.15
CA PHE A 60 2.07 0.25 -3.22
C PHE A 60 3.05 1.23 -3.86
N THR A 61 2.73 2.51 -3.82
CA THR A 61 3.55 3.58 -4.42
C THR A 61 3.92 4.59 -3.35
N ILE A 62 5.22 4.90 -3.25
CA ILE A 62 5.72 6.05 -2.52
C ILE A 62 5.90 7.18 -3.52
N LEU A 63 5.29 8.32 -3.24
CA LEU A 63 5.38 9.53 -4.06
C LEU A 63 6.08 10.64 -3.29
N ARG A 64 6.79 11.51 -4.00
CA ARG A 64 7.22 12.82 -3.51
C ARG A 64 6.47 13.90 -4.31
N GLY A 65 5.62 14.65 -3.64
CA GLY A 65 4.55 15.40 -4.31
C GLY A 65 3.72 14.48 -5.22
N GLN A 66 3.66 14.78 -6.52
CA GLN A 66 2.95 13.97 -7.52
C GLN A 66 3.84 12.97 -8.27
N ARG A 67 5.13 12.86 -7.93
CA ARG A 67 6.07 12.00 -8.65
C ARG A 67 6.28 10.68 -7.90
N PRO A 68 6.03 9.53 -8.54
CA PRO A 68 6.35 8.24 -7.94
C PRO A 68 7.86 8.09 -7.83
N VAL A 69 8.34 7.80 -6.63
CA VAL A 69 9.77 7.59 -6.32
C VAL A 69 10.09 6.12 -6.04
N ARG A 70 9.08 5.32 -5.69
CA ARG A 70 9.22 3.87 -5.51
C ARG A 70 7.91 3.15 -5.75
N TYR A 71 8.00 1.99 -6.39
CA TYR A 71 6.92 1.04 -6.53
C TYR A 71 7.26 -0.25 -5.77
N VAL A 72 6.30 -0.78 -5.05
CA VAL A 72 6.37 -2.11 -4.41
C VAL A 72 5.17 -2.89 -4.92
N HIS A 73 5.45 -3.86 -5.79
CA HIS A 73 4.43 -4.70 -6.42
C HIS A 73 4.48 -6.10 -5.81
N GLY A 74 3.33 -6.63 -5.40
CA GLY A 74 3.25 -7.91 -4.71
C GLY A 74 1.87 -8.53 -4.74
N LEU A 75 1.74 -9.65 -4.03
CA LEU A 75 0.47 -10.31 -3.76
C LEU A 75 0.05 -10.02 -2.32
N VAL A 76 -1.24 -9.83 -2.10
CA VAL A 76 -1.82 -9.74 -0.76
C VAL A 76 -1.95 -11.14 -0.18
N SER A 77 -1.30 -11.42 0.94
CA SER A 77 -1.24 -12.75 1.55
C SER A 77 -2.03 -12.90 2.85
N ALA A 78 -2.45 -11.80 3.48
CA ALA A 78 -3.23 -11.78 4.72
C ALA A 78 -4.00 -10.47 4.86
#